data_AF-A0A7J0BPY2-F1
#
_entry.id   AF-A0A7J0BPY2-F1
#
_cell.length_a   1.000
_cell.length_b   1.000
_cell.length_c   1.000
_cell.angle_alpha   90.00
_cell.angle_beta   90.00
_cell.angle_gamma   90.00
#
_symmetry.space_group_name_H-M   'P 1'
#
loop_
_entity.id
_entity.type
_entity.pdbx_description
1 polymer ?
#
loop_
_entity_poly.entity_id
_entity_poly.type
_entity_poly.pdbx_seq_one_letter_code
_entity_poly.pdbx_strand_id
1 'polypeptide(L)'
;MSTEKVWPDITDDDLWLAVQADIEAQYPGRFTMEYVRDAFERTCAKYDNYVPLDRFMKKVRMVCLWERPLVPHKILHPEDFQDEETQENS
;
A
#
# COMPACT_ATOMS: atom_id res chain seq x y z
N MET A 1 -19.69 -10.37 -19.93
CA MET A 1 -18.22 -10.49 -19.99
C MET A 1 -17.82 -11.41 -18.86
N SER A 2 -17.20 -12.55 -19.17
CA SER A 2 -16.68 -13.46 -18.14
C SER A 2 -15.54 -12.73 -17.45
N THR A 3 -15.75 -12.30 -16.22
CA THR A 3 -14.67 -11.73 -15.42
C THR A 3 -13.67 -12.84 -15.14
N GLU A 4 -12.40 -12.57 -15.43
CA GLU A 4 -11.31 -13.50 -15.15
C GLU A 4 -11.37 -13.94 -13.69
N LYS A 5 -11.23 -15.24 -13.44
CA LYS A 5 -11.28 -15.81 -12.10
C LYS A 5 -9.86 -15.92 -11.59
N VAL A 6 -9.63 -15.44 -10.36
CA VAL A 6 -8.36 -15.59 -9.66
C VAL A 6 -8.57 -16.38 -8.38
N TRP A 7 -7.51 -17.07 -7.97
CA TRP A 7 -7.42 -17.80 -6.71
C TRP A 7 -6.44 -17.03 -5.84
N PRO A 8 -6.92 -16.21 -4.90
CA PRO A 8 -6.04 -15.36 -4.11
C PRO A 8 -4.99 -16.17 -3.36
N ASP A 9 -3.73 -15.96 -3.68
CA ASP A 9 -2.58 -16.61 -3.07
C ASP A 9 -1.45 -15.60 -2.94
N ILE A 10 -0.82 -15.54 -1.77
CA ILE A 10 0.29 -14.64 -1.48
C ILE A 10 1.58 -14.99 -2.24
N THR A 11 1.65 -16.22 -2.76
CA THR A 11 2.77 -16.77 -3.53
C THR A 11 2.58 -16.65 -5.04
N ASP A 12 1.42 -16.14 -5.49
CA ASP A 12 1.15 -15.88 -6.90
C ASP A 12 1.81 -14.56 -7.33
N ASP A 13 2.96 -14.69 -8.00
CA ASP A 13 3.74 -13.56 -8.50
C ASP A 13 3.03 -12.78 -9.60
N ASP A 14 2.24 -13.44 -10.46
CA ASP A 14 1.51 -12.78 -11.55
C ASP A 14 0.37 -11.92 -10.97
N LEU A 15 -0.35 -12.46 -9.98
CA LEU A 15 -1.38 -11.71 -9.26
C LEU A 15 -0.78 -10.53 -8.49
N TRP A 16 0.39 -10.72 -7.87
CA TRP A 16 1.11 -9.66 -7.18
C TRP A 16 1.57 -8.54 -8.13
N LEU A 17 2.10 -8.88 -9.30
CA LEU A 17 2.48 -7.91 -10.34
C LEU A 17 1.27 -7.14 -10.87
N ALA A 18 0.15 -7.81 -11.08
CA ALA A 18 -1.09 -7.18 -11.52
C ALA A 18 -1.63 -6.19 -10.47
N VAL A 19 -1.53 -6.52 -9.18
CA VAL A 19 -1.91 -5.61 -8.08
C VAL A 19 -1.02 -4.37 -8.04
N GLN A 20 0.30 -4.54 -8.16
CA GLN A 20 1.23 -3.42 -8.18
C GLN A 20 0.93 -2.46 -9.34
N ALA A 21 0.72 -3.01 -10.54
CA ALA A 21 0.40 -2.22 -11.73
C ALA A 21 -0.94 -1.48 -11.58
N ASP A 22 -1.99 -2.12 -11.05
CA ASP A 22 -3.29 -1.48 -10.83
C ASP A 22 -3.20 -0.34 -9.80
N ILE A 23 -2.47 -0.54 -8.70
CA ILE A 23 -2.31 0.48 -7.66
C ILE A 23 -1.54 1.69 -8.19
N GLU A 24 -0.41 1.47 -8.88
CA GLU A 24 0.39 2.56 -9.44
C GLU A 24 -0.36 3.31 -10.54
N ALA A 25 -1.17 2.62 -11.34
CA ALA A 25 -2.01 3.26 -12.35
C ALA A 25 -3.13 4.14 -11.76
N GLN A 26 -3.73 3.71 -10.64
CA GLN A 26 -4.85 4.44 -10.02
C GLN A 26 -4.37 5.54 -9.04
N TYR A 27 -3.25 5.30 -8.37
CA TYR A 27 -2.74 6.13 -7.27
C TYR A 27 -1.21 6.27 -7.32
N PRO A 28 -0.65 6.88 -8.37
CA PRO A 28 0.79 6.91 -8.61
C PRO A 28 1.55 7.55 -7.44
N GLY A 29 2.56 6.84 -6.92
CA GLY A 29 3.41 7.32 -5.83
C GLY A 29 2.71 7.54 -4.48
N ARG A 30 1.45 7.12 -4.31
CA ARG A 30 0.68 7.35 -3.07
C ARG A 30 1.03 6.38 -1.95
N PHE A 31 1.45 5.17 -2.28
CA PHE A 31 1.67 4.07 -1.34
C PHE A 31 3.08 3.50 -1.49
N THR A 32 3.69 3.08 -0.38
CA THR A 32 4.94 2.32 -0.43
C THR A 32 4.67 0.88 -0.86
N MET A 33 5.64 0.22 -1.51
CA MET A 33 5.47 -1.17 -1.94
C MET A 33 5.19 -2.12 -0.76
N GLU A 34 5.81 -1.89 0.40
CA GLU A 34 5.54 -2.67 1.62
C GLU A 34 4.08 -2.56 2.07
N TYR A 35 3.50 -1.36 1.99
CA TYR A 35 2.11 -1.13 2.36
C TYR A 35 1.14 -1.78 1.34
N VAL A 36 1.48 -1.73 0.04
CA VAL A 36 0.71 -2.43 -1.00
C VAL A 36 0.80 -3.95 -0.81
N ARG A 37 1.97 -4.46 -0.38
CA ARG A 37 2.17 -5.89 -0.07
C ARG A 37 1.31 -6.34 1.12
N ASP A 38 1.29 -5.58 2.21
CA ASP A 38 0.42 -5.86 3.36
C ASP A 38 -1.06 -5.93 2.92
N ALA A 39 -1.51 -4.94 2.13
CA ALA A 39 -2.88 -4.91 1.62
C ALA A 39 -3.23 -6.12 0.74
N PHE A 40 -2.28 -6.57 -0.09
CA PHE A 40 -2.42 -7.77 -0.91
C PHE A 40 -2.54 -9.03 -0.06
N GLU A 41 -1.62 -9.26 0.88
CA GLU A 41 -1.61 -10.45 1.74
C GLU A 41 -2.88 -10.55 2.58
N ARG A 42 -3.31 -9.43 3.16
CA ARG A 42 -4.55 -9.36 3.94
C ARG A 42 -5.81 -9.52 3.10
N THR A 43 -5.74 -9.20 1.81
CA THR A 43 -6.85 -9.46 0.89
C THR A 43 -6.88 -10.94 0.51
N CYS A 44 -5.73 -11.58 0.28
CA CYS A 44 -5.64 -13.02 0.04
C CYS A 44 -6.17 -13.82 1.23
N ALA A 45 -5.78 -13.46 2.45
CA ALA A 45 -6.23 -14.12 3.68
C ALA A 45 -7.76 -14.05 3.94
N LYS A 46 -8.50 -13.22 3.18
CA LYS A 46 -9.97 -13.10 3.30
C LYS A 46 -10.75 -14.03 2.38
N TYR A 47 -10.08 -14.72 1.46
CA TYR A 47 -10.74 -15.54 0.45
C TYR A 47 -10.17 -16.95 0.42
N ASP A 48 -10.98 -17.93 0.82
CA ASP A 48 -10.63 -19.37 0.71
C ASP A 48 -10.98 -19.96 -0.66
N ASN A 49 -11.54 -19.15 -1.57
CA ASN A 49 -12.08 -19.58 -2.85
C ASN A 49 -11.81 -18.55 -3.95
N TYR A 50 -12.07 -18.97 -5.19
CA TYR A 50 -11.93 -18.09 -6.35
C TYR A 50 -12.82 -16.85 -6.25
N VAL A 51 -12.30 -15.74 -6.78
CA VAL A 51 -13.03 -14.48 -6.91
C VAL A 51 -12.80 -13.89 -8.30
N PRO A 52 -13.73 -13.06 -8.82
CA PRO A 52 -13.47 -12.27 -10.01
C PRO A 52 -12.29 -11.31 -9.81
N LEU A 53 -11.39 -11.21 -10.79
CA LEU A 53 -10.21 -10.34 -10.79
C LEU A 53 -10.57 -8.89 -10.43
N ASP A 54 -11.56 -8.31 -11.09
CA ASP A 54 -12.02 -6.94 -10.81
C ASP A 54 -12.45 -6.74 -9.34
N ARG A 55 -13.09 -7.76 -8.76
CA ARG A 55 -13.52 -7.73 -7.36
C ARG A 55 -12.31 -7.80 -6.43
N PHE A 56 -11.33 -8.65 -6.76
CA PHE A 56 -10.08 -8.77 -6.01
C PHE A 56 -9.33 -7.44 -6.01
N MET A 57 -9.06 -6.87 -7.19
CA MET A 57 -8.35 -5.59 -7.35
C MET A 57 -9.05 -4.45 -6.60
N LYS A 58 -10.39 -4.36 -6.74
CA LYS A 58 -11.17 -3.39 -5.96
C LYS A 58 -11.00 -3.57 -4.46
N LYS A 59 -10.92 -4.81 -3.96
CA LYS A 59 -10.75 -5.09 -2.54
C LYS A 59 -9.37 -4.67 -2.05
N VAL A 60 -8.31 -4.94 -2.81
CA VAL A 60 -6.95 -4.47 -2.49
C VAL A 60 -6.91 -2.95 -2.41
N ARG A 61 -7.42 -2.23 -3.43
CA ARG A 61 -7.52 -0.76 -3.41
C ARG A 61 -8.24 -0.23 -2.17
N MET A 62 -9.34 -0.89 -1.79
CA MET A 62 -10.09 -0.51 -0.58
C MET A 62 -9.24 -0.73 0.69
N VAL A 63 -8.50 -1.84 0.80
CA VAL A 63 -7.61 -2.04 1.94
C VAL A 63 -6.55 -0.92 1.99
N CYS A 64 -5.94 -0.55 0.86
CA CYS A 64 -4.98 0.55 0.81
C CYS A 64 -5.57 1.92 1.17
N LEU A 65 -6.84 2.19 0.82
CA LEU A 65 -7.45 3.50 1.02
C LEU A 65 -8.02 3.72 2.42
N TRP A 66 -8.60 2.68 3.01
CA TRP A 66 -9.40 2.80 4.22
C TRP A 66 -8.62 2.50 5.50
N GLU A 67 -7.49 1.81 5.38
CA GLU A 67 -6.68 1.47 6.53
C GLU A 67 -5.59 2.51 6.70
N ARG A 68 -5.75 3.38 7.70
CA ARG A 68 -4.76 4.43 8.01
C ARG A 68 -3.37 3.80 7.99
N PRO A 69 -2.38 4.39 7.29
CA PRO A 69 -1.01 3.96 7.45
C PRO A 69 -0.69 4.02 8.95
N LEU A 70 -0.13 2.93 9.49
CA LEU A 70 0.73 3.02 10.67
C LEU A 70 1.98 3.77 10.22
N VAL A 71 1.85 5.06 9.91
CA VAL A 71 3.01 5.92 9.84
C VAL A 71 3.65 5.83 11.22
N PRO A 72 4.94 5.45 11.35
CA PRO A 72 5.71 5.99 12.44
C PRO A 72 5.68 7.51 12.18
N HIS A 73 4.75 8.18 12.83
CA HIS A 73 4.87 9.60 13.06
C HIS A 73 6.23 9.72 13.74
N LYS A 74 7.27 10.09 13.00
CA LYS A 74 8.18 11.08 13.57
C LYS A 74 7.25 12.26 13.84
N ILE A 75 6.73 12.30 15.06
CA ILE A 75 6.30 13.53 15.67
C ILE A 75 7.57 14.37 15.56
N LEU A 76 7.62 15.30 14.61
CA LEU A 76 8.65 16.31 14.63
C LEU A 76 8.42 17.03 15.96
N HIS A 77 9.31 16.78 16.92
CA HIS A 77 9.24 17.49 18.17
C HIS A 77 9.61 18.94 17.83
N PRO A 78 8.98 19.94 18.46
CA PRO A 78 9.36 21.34 18.25
C PRO A 78 10.85 21.61 18.58
N GLU A 79 11.53 20.66 19.23
CA GLU A 79 12.97 20.64 19.53
C GLU A 79 13.84 20.38 18.29
N ASP A 80 13.30 19.74 17.25
CA ASP A 80 13.98 19.51 15.96
C ASP A 80 14.07 20.78 15.09
N PHE A 81 13.44 21.87 15.52
CA PHE A 81 13.42 23.18 14.85
C PHE A 81 14.32 24.22 15.51
N GLN A 82 15.21 23.85 16.44
CA GLN A 82 16.12 24.83 17.02
C GLN A 82 17.15 25.29 15.97
N ASP A 83 17.08 26.59 15.70
CA ASP A 83 17.78 27.33 14.67
C ASP A 83 19.31 27.14 14.70
N GLU A 84 19.88 26.86 13.53
CA GLU A 84 21.27 27.22 13.20
C GLU A 84 21.38 28.76 13.16
N GLU A 85 21.53 29.38 14.33
CA GLU A 85 22.08 30.73 14.46
C GLU A 85 22.90 30.72 15.75
N THR A 86 24.23 30.67 15.73
CA THR A 86 25.01 31.86 15.43
C THR A 86 26.42 31.51 14.98
N GLN A 87 26.77 32.14 13.88
CA GLN A 87 28.07 32.29 13.27
C GLN A 87 29.07 33.01 14.20
N GLU A 88 30.35 32.69 14.01
CA GLU A 88 31.57 33.38 14.48
C GLU A 88 31.41 34.82 15.02
N ASN A 89 32.02 35.09 16.18
CA ASN A 89 32.93 36.22 16.29
C ASN A 89 33.92 36.06 17.45
N SER A 90 35.19 35.92 17.05
CA SER A 90 36.46 36.41 17.61
C SER A 90 36.55 36.75 19.10
#